data_AF-A0A9P5GFP3-F1
#
_entry.id   AF-A0A9P5GFP3-F1
#
_cell.length_a   1.000
_cell.length_b   1.000
_cell.length_c   1.000
_cell.angle_alpha   90.00
_cell.angle_beta   90.00
_cell.angle_gamma   90.00
#
_symmetry.space_group_name_H-M   'P 1'
#
loop_
_entity.id
_entity.type
_entity.pdbx_description
1 polymer ?
#
loop_
_entity_poly.entity_id
_entity_poly.type
_entity_poly.pdbx_seq_one_letter_code
_entity_poly.pdbx_strand_id
1 'polypeptide(L)'
;MFSSNQTVNGTRKDTVVNAEQTGRFVWNLATWDLREAVNISAEQVPYGVDEFERAKVTKESATLMDIPMVKESPVKFECEYHSTVRLPGNPPMGTVDVVIGRVIAVHIKDEVLTDGILDIKKTKPIARCGYYQYTVVTETFDMVIPGMSEDVLYGLEGSAKRNREAESRDT
;
A
#
# COMPACT_ATOMS: atom_id res chain seq x y z
N MET A 1 4.84 3.65 -3.00
CA MET A 1 6.26 3.40 -2.62
C MET A 1 6.29 2.49 -1.40
N PHE A 2 7.35 1.70 -1.23
CA PHE A 2 7.62 0.98 0.02
C PHE A 2 9.11 1.05 0.35
N SER A 3 9.48 0.81 1.61
CA SER A 3 10.87 0.74 2.03
C SER A 3 11.18 -0.62 2.63
N SER A 4 12.43 -1.07 2.47
CA SER A 4 12.92 -2.30 3.06
C SER A 4 14.38 -2.16 3.47
N ASN A 5 14.67 -2.58 4.70
CA ASN A 5 16.04 -2.77 5.16
C ASN A 5 16.63 -4.04 4.53
N GLN A 6 17.96 -4.18 4.56
CA GLN A 6 18.62 -5.46 4.31
C GLN A 6 18.51 -6.39 5.53
N THR A 7 18.94 -7.65 5.39
CA THR A 7 19.13 -8.58 6.51
C THR A 7 20.39 -8.24 7.29
N VAL A 8 20.57 -8.84 8.47
CA VAL A 8 21.77 -8.64 9.31
C VAL A 8 23.07 -9.07 8.62
N ASN A 9 22.96 -9.87 7.56
CA ASN A 9 24.07 -10.34 6.74
C ASN A 9 24.29 -9.49 5.48
N GLY A 10 23.58 -8.36 5.34
CA GLY A 10 23.67 -7.47 4.18
C GLY A 10 22.92 -7.95 2.94
N THR A 11 22.07 -8.98 3.06
CA THR A 11 21.26 -9.47 1.94
C THR A 11 20.03 -8.59 1.76
N ARG A 12 19.69 -8.22 0.52
CA ARG A 12 18.45 -7.49 0.23
C ARG A 12 17.24 -8.40 0.45
N LYS A 13 16.11 -7.83 0.88
CA LYS A 13 14.85 -8.58 0.93
C LYS A 13 14.36 -8.96 -0.46
N ASP A 14 13.76 -10.13 -0.54
CA ASP A 14 13.23 -10.70 -1.79
C ASP A 14 12.18 -9.78 -2.43
N THR A 15 11.35 -9.08 -1.64
CA THR A 15 10.40 -8.09 -2.16
C THR A 15 11.05 -7.01 -3.03
N VAL A 16 12.24 -6.54 -2.65
CA VAL A 16 12.96 -5.51 -3.43
C VAL A 16 13.54 -6.11 -4.71
N VAL A 17 14.16 -7.29 -4.59
CA VAL A 17 14.75 -8.00 -5.73
C VAL A 17 13.67 -8.37 -6.75
N ASN A 18 12.53 -8.90 -6.29
CA ASN A 18 11.40 -9.27 -7.13
C ASN A 18 10.79 -8.06 -7.83
N ALA A 19 10.61 -6.93 -7.14
CA ALA A 19 10.08 -5.71 -7.75
C ALA A 19 11.00 -5.20 -8.89
N GLU A 20 12.32 -5.22 -8.69
CA GLU A 20 13.29 -4.80 -9.70
C GLU A 20 13.36 -5.77 -10.89
N GLN A 21 13.34 -7.07 -10.64
CA GLN A 21 13.48 -8.10 -11.67
C GLN A 21 12.21 -8.27 -12.50
N THR A 22 11.04 -8.25 -11.87
CA THR A 22 9.75 -8.42 -12.55
C THR A 22 9.20 -7.10 -13.08
N GLY A 23 9.73 -5.97 -12.61
CA GLY A 23 9.26 -4.63 -12.95
C GLY A 23 7.88 -4.30 -12.36
N ARG A 24 7.38 -5.09 -11.40
CA ARG A 24 5.99 -5.01 -10.94
C ARG A 24 5.86 -5.44 -9.47
N PHE A 25 4.87 -4.90 -8.78
CA PHE A 25 4.49 -5.35 -7.43
C PHE A 25 3.07 -4.90 -7.10
N VAL A 26 2.47 -5.50 -6.07
CA VAL A 26 1.15 -5.11 -5.56
C VAL A 26 1.30 -4.56 -4.15
N TRP A 27 0.73 -3.38 -3.92
CA TRP A 27 0.55 -2.85 -2.58
C TRP A 27 -0.84 -3.22 -2.06
N ASN A 28 -0.91 -3.75 -0.84
CA ASN A 28 -2.18 -4.13 -0.20
C ASN A 28 -2.33 -3.31 1.08
N LEU A 29 -3.51 -2.74 1.32
CA LEU A 29 -3.79 -2.03 2.57
C LEU A 29 -3.77 -3.01 3.74
N ALA A 30 -2.93 -2.71 4.72
CA ALA A 30 -2.86 -3.44 5.98
C ALA A 30 -4.00 -3.00 6.91
N THR A 31 -4.88 -3.92 7.26
CA THR A 31 -6.06 -3.67 8.10
C THR A 31 -5.97 -4.39 9.44
N TRP A 32 -6.84 -4.03 10.38
CA TRP A 32 -6.93 -4.67 11.69
C TRP A 32 -7.11 -6.18 11.62
N ASP A 33 -7.94 -6.64 10.68
CA ASP A 33 -8.24 -8.07 10.50
C ASP A 33 -7.04 -8.82 9.88
N LEU A 34 -6.17 -8.11 9.16
CA LEU A 34 -4.94 -8.63 8.57
C LEU A 34 -3.69 -8.49 9.46
N ARG A 35 -3.79 -7.88 10.65
CA ARG A 35 -2.60 -7.52 11.46
C ARG A 35 -1.69 -8.71 11.79
N GLU A 36 -2.26 -9.89 12.05
CA GLU A 36 -1.49 -11.09 12.37
C GLU A 36 -0.76 -11.60 11.12
N ALA A 37 -1.42 -11.60 9.97
CA ALA A 37 -0.81 -11.96 8.69
C ALA A 37 0.34 -11.01 8.32
N VAL A 38 0.13 -9.70 8.52
CA VAL A 38 1.18 -8.68 8.36
C VAL A 38 2.38 -9.00 9.26
N ASN A 39 2.15 -9.33 10.53
CA ASN A 39 3.22 -9.66 11.46
C ASN A 39 3.95 -10.96 11.09
N ILE A 40 3.22 -12.01 10.71
CA ILE A 40 3.79 -13.30 10.27
C ILE A 40 4.63 -13.12 8.99
N SER A 41 4.17 -12.33 8.03
CA SER A 41 4.89 -12.07 6.77
C SER A 41 6.21 -11.30 6.97
N ALA A 42 6.45 -10.72 8.15
CA ALA A 42 7.68 -10.01 8.46
C ALA A 42 8.83 -10.94 8.91
N GLU A 43 8.53 -12.22 9.17
CA GLU A 43 9.52 -13.23 9.56
C GLU A 43 10.59 -13.41 8.48
N GLN A 44 11.84 -13.66 8.89
CA GLN A 44 12.92 -14.00 7.96
C GLN A 44 12.82 -15.49 7.61
N VAL A 45 12.27 -15.79 6.44
CA VAL A 45 12.20 -17.14 5.88
C VAL A 45 13.23 -17.31 4.75
N PRO A 46 13.65 -18.54 4.43
CA PRO A 46 14.49 -18.80 3.27
C PRO A 46 13.84 -18.37 1.95
N TYR A 47 14.66 -18.00 0.98
CA TYR A 47 14.21 -17.69 -0.39
C TYR A 47 13.35 -18.82 -0.97
N GLY A 48 12.23 -18.45 -1.60
CA GLY A 48 11.30 -19.39 -2.23
C GLY A 48 10.21 -19.93 -1.30
N VAL A 49 10.23 -19.61 0.00
CA VAL A 49 9.09 -19.85 0.89
C VAL A 49 7.99 -18.84 0.55
N ASP A 50 6.76 -19.33 0.38
CA ASP A 50 5.61 -18.50 0.07
C ASP A 50 4.96 -17.96 1.36
N GLU A 51 5.11 -16.66 1.61
CA GLU A 51 4.54 -16.04 2.80
C GLU A 51 3.01 -15.96 2.76
N PHE A 52 2.34 -16.07 1.60
CA PHE A 52 0.87 -16.14 1.55
C PHE A 52 0.35 -17.36 2.31
N GLU A 53 0.96 -18.53 2.05
CA GLU A 53 0.63 -19.79 2.72
C GLU A 53 0.89 -19.68 4.22
N ARG A 54 2.05 -19.14 4.60
CA ARG A 54 2.47 -19.02 6.01
C ARG A 54 1.57 -18.06 6.81
N ALA A 55 1.24 -16.92 6.21
CA ALA A 55 0.37 -15.91 6.80
C ALA A 55 -1.12 -16.25 6.69
N LYS A 56 -1.47 -17.37 6.02
CA LYS A 56 -2.84 -17.87 5.82
C LYS A 56 -3.75 -16.84 5.14
N VAL A 57 -3.24 -16.18 4.11
CA VAL A 57 -3.99 -15.24 3.27
C VAL A 57 -4.22 -15.82 1.88
N THR A 58 -5.35 -15.48 1.26
CA THR A 58 -5.72 -16.04 -0.03
C THR A 58 -5.12 -15.20 -1.16
N LYS A 59 -4.51 -15.87 -2.14
CA LYS A 59 -4.07 -15.24 -3.37
C LYS A 59 -5.27 -14.89 -4.26
N GLU A 60 -5.24 -13.70 -4.84
CA GLU A 60 -6.15 -13.25 -5.89
C GLU A 60 -5.32 -12.69 -7.04
N SER A 61 -5.62 -13.06 -8.29
CA SER A 61 -4.86 -12.56 -9.44
C SER A 61 -5.11 -11.07 -9.66
N ALA A 62 -4.04 -10.31 -9.89
CA ALA A 62 -4.11 -8.96 -10.41
C ALA A 62 -4.71 -8.94 -11.84
N THR A 63 -5.29 -7.80 -12.23
CA THR A 63 -6.00 -7.65 -13.51
C THR A 63 -5.06 -7.29 -14.65
N LEU A 64 -4.05 -6.44 -14.41
CA LEU A 64 -3.13 -5.95 -15.45
C LEU A 64 -1.74 -6.60 -15.37
N MET A 65 -1.50 -7.48 -14.40
CA MET A 65 -0.23 -8.17 -14.22
C MET A 65 -0.37 -9.58 -13.63
N ASP A 66 0.62 -10.42 -13.91
CA ASP A 66 0.72 -11.78 -13.37
C ASP A 66 1.41 -11.77 -11.98
N ILE A 67 0.79 -11.09 -11.01
CA ILE A 67 1.24 -11.03 -9.61
C ILE A 67 0.06 -11.26 -8.68
N PRO A 68 0.18 -12.13 -7.65
CA PRO A 68 -0.89 -12.31 -6.69
C PRO A 68 -1.06 -11.09 -5.77
N MET A 69 -2.32 -10.76 -5.51
CA MET A 69 -2.77 -9.82 -4.50
C MET A 69 -3.31 -10.55 -3.27
N VAL A 70 -3.45 -9.85 -2.14
CA VAL A 70 -4.08 -10.38 -0.92
C VAL A 70 -5.59 -10.20 -1.04
N LYS A 71 -6.34 -11.28 -1.19
CA LYS A 71 -7.80 -11.24 -1.40
C LYS A 71 -8.54 -10.49 -0.29
N GLU A 72 -8.11 -10.69 0.93
CA GLU A 72 -8.72 -10.15 2.14
C GLU A 72 -8.57 -8.62 2.24
N SER A 73 -7.50 -8.06 1.64
CA SER A 73 -7.28 -6.60 1.69
C SER A 73 -8.38 -5.85 0.93
N PRO A 74 -8.97 -4.80 1.51
CA PRO A 74 -10.07 -4.08 0.86
C PRO A 74 -9.60 -3.06 -0.18
N VAL A 75 -8.32 -2.68 -0.16
CA VAL A 75 -7.71 -1.71 -1.08
C VAL A 75 -6.37 -2.25 -1.57
N LYS A 76 -6.18 -2.30 -2.89
CA LYS A 76 -4.98 -2.87 -3.52
C LYS A 76 -4.56 -2.00 -4.69
N PHE A 77 -3.26 -1.77 -4.84
CA PHE A 77 -2.70 -1.04 -5.96
C PHE A 77 -1.75 -1.95 -6.75
N GLU A 78 -2.08 -2.14 -8.02
CA GLU A 78 -1.16 -2.73 -8.98
C GLU A 78 -0.14 -1.67 -9.37
N CYS A 79 1.14 -1.94 -9.14
CA CYS A 79 2.22 -1.00 -9.35
C CYS A 79 3.22 -1.53 -10.38
N GLU A 80 3.57 -0.70 -11.36
CA GLU A 80 4.79 -0.87 -12.13
C GLU A 80 5.96 -0.27 -11.36
N TYR A 81 7.05 -1.03 -11.26
CA TYR A 81 8.30 -0.56 -10.70
C TYR A 81 8.83 0.62 -11.53
N HIS A 82 9.25 1.68 -10.85
CA HIS A 82 9.86 2.84 -11.48
C HIS A 82 11.36 2.90 -11.13
N SER A 83 11.70 2.92 -9.84
CA SER A 83 13.08 3.10 -9.39
C SER A 83 13.28 2.71 -7.93
N THR A 84 14.47 2.27 -7.56
CA THR A 84 14.93 2.09 -6.18
C THR A 84 15.96 3.16 -5.82
N VAL A 85 15.73 3.86 -4.71
CA VAL A 85 16.73 4.73 -4.09
C VAL A 85 17.33 4.00 -2.88
N ARG A 86 18.63 3.73 -2.90
CA ARG A 86 19.33 3.13 -1.77
C ARG A 86 19.93 4.20 -0.88
N LEU A 87 19.54 4.18 0.39
CA LEU A 87 20.03 5.11 1.41
C LEU A 87 21.01 4.39 2.34
N PRO A 88 22.12 5.04 2.74
CA PRO A 88 23.00 4.51 3.76
C PRO A 88 22.27 4.46 5.12
N GLY A 89 22.52 3.40 5.89
CA GLY A 89 21.93 3.18 7.20
C GLY A 89 23.00 2.81 8.24
N ASN A 90 22.59 2.79 9.50
CA ASN A 90 23.46 2.34 10.58
C ASN A 90 23.44 0.80 10.71
N PRO A 91 24.49 0.19 11.28
CA PRO A 91 24.46 -1.22 11.67
C PRO A 91 23.24 -1.54 12.56
N PRO A 92 22.67 -2.75 12.48
CA PRO A 92 23.19 -3.93 11.77
C PRO A 92 22.72 -4.07 10.32
N MET A 93 21.77 -3.25 9.84
CA MET A 93 21.12 -3.47 8.54
C MET A 93 21.69 -2.61 7.41
N GLY A 94 22.60 -1.68 7.72
CA GLY A 94 23.57 -1.06 6.80
C GLY A 94 23.02 -0.13 5.71
N THR A 95 21.81 -0.37 5.19
CA THR A 95 21.15 0.41 4.14
C THR A 95 19.63 0.22 4.19
N VAL A 96 18.91 1.14 3.54
CA VAL A 96 17.47 1.05 3.29
C VAL A 96 17.22 1.26 1.81
N ASP A 97 16.51 0.32 1.17
CA ASP A 97 16.03 0.46 -0.20
C ASP A 97 14.63 1.08 -0.19
N VAL A 98 14.46 2.21 -0.88
CA VAL A 98 13.16 2.88 -1.09
C VAL A 98 12.71 2.62 -2.51
N VAL A 99 11.68 1.78 -2.67
CA VAL A 99 11.14 1.37 -3.96
C VAL A 99 9.96 2.27 -4.33
N ILE A 100 10.06 2.91 -5.49
CA ILE A 100 9.04 3.77 -6.07
C ILE A 100 8.38 3.02 -7.22
N GLY A 101 7.05 3.05 -7.26
CA GLY A 101 6.27 2.45 -8.33
C GLY A 101 5.13 3.36 -8.76
N ARG A 102 4.74 3.23 -10.02
CA ARG A 102 3.60 3.90 -10.65
C ARG A 102 2.36 3.03 -10.51
N VAL A 103 1.31 3.56 -9.91
CA VAL A 103 0.02 2.85 -9.80
C VAL A 103 -0.61 2.79 -11.19
N ILE A 104 -0.96 1.58 -11.64
CA ILE A 104 -1.59 1.33 -12.94
C ILE A 104 -3.02 0.79 -12.82
N ALA A 105 -3.37 0.19 -11.69
CA ALA A 105 -4.75 -0.15 -11.34
C ALA A 105 -4.99 -0.04 -9.83
N VAL A 106 -6.24 0.27 -9.49
CA VAL A 106 -6.70 0.40 -8.11
C VAL A 106 -7.91 -0.50 -7.92
N HIS A 107 -7.86 -1.36 -6.91
CA HIS A 107 -8.96 -2.22 -6.49
C HIS A 107 -9.46 -1.75 -5.15
N ILE A 108 -10.75 -1.45 -5.05
CA ILE A 108 -11.40 -1.08 -3.79
C ILE A 108 -12.68 -1.91 -3.68
N LYS A 109 -12.89 -2.58 -2.55
CA LYS A 109 -14.14 -3.29 -2.28
C LYS A 109 -15.28 -2.28 -2.08
N ASP A 110 -16.42 -2.52 -2.70
CA ASP A 110 -17.58 -1.62 -2.60
C ASP A 110 -18.05 -1.41 -1.14
N GLU A 111 -17.88 -2.42 -0.28
CA GLU A 111 -18.28 -2.36 1.13
C GLU A 111 -17.55 -1.28 1.93
N VAL A 112 -16.32 -0.90 1.52
CA VAL A 112 -15.54 0.16 2.18
C VAL A 112 -15.71 1.53 1.53
N LEU A 113 -16.62 1.64 0.55
CA LEU A 113 -17.01 2.92 -0.02
C LEU A 113 -18.23 3.50 0.70
N THR A 114 -18.27 4.83 0.79
CA THR A 114 -19.44 5.62 1.19
C THR A 114 -19.57 6.75 0.17
N ASP A 115 -20.69 6.80 -0.55
CA ASP A 115 -20.95 7.78 -1.62
C ASP A 115 -19.86 7.83 -2.71
N GLY A 116 -19.25 6.69 -3.01
CA GLY A 116 -18.17 6.56 -3.99
C GLY A 116 -16.81 7.06 -3.52
N ILE A 117 -16.68 7.40 -2.24
CA ILE A 117 -15.43 7.80 -1.58
C ILE A 117 -15.00 6.69 -0.63
N LEU A 118 -13.69 6.48 -0.48
CA LEU A 118 -13.14 5.52 0.47
C LEU A 118 -13.45 5.95 1.91
N ASP A 119 -14.25 5.16 2.61
CA ASP A 119 -14.50 5.32 4.03
C ASP A 119 -13.41 4.59 4.82
N ILE A 120 -12.39 5.34 5.22
CA ILE A 120 -11.22 4.77 5.89
C ILE A 120 -11.58 4.03 7.18
N LYS A 121 -12.63 4.45 7.90
CA LYS A 121 -13.07 3.82 9.15
C LYS A 121 -13.59 2.40 8.90
N LYS A 122 -14.21 2.15 7.74
CA LYS A 122 -14.63 0.80 7.33
C LYS A 122 -13.44 -0.10 7.02
N THR A 123 -12.31 0.46 6.57
CA THR A 123 -11.10 -0.33 6.28
C THR A 123 -10.28 -0.67 7.54
N LYS A 124 -10.41 0.10 8.63
CA LYS A 124 -9.64 -0.06 9.88
C LYS A 124 -8.15 -0.28 9.63
N PRO A 125 -7.46 0.63 8.92
CA PRO A 125 -6.06 0.45 8.58
C PRO A 125 -5.20 0.47 9.84
N ILE A 126 -4.15 -0.34 9.84
CA ILE A 126 -3.13 -0.30 10.89
C ILE A 126 -1.95 0.58 10.45
N ALA A 127 -1.37 1.28 11.41
CA ALA A 127 -0.15 2.04 11.21
C ALA A 127 0.92 1.61 12.21
N ARG A 128 2.16 1.47 11.74
CA ARG A 128 3.32 1.26 12.62
C ARG A 128 3.66 2.59 13.28
N CYS A 129 3.76 2.58 14.60
CA CYS A 129 4.19 3.71 15.39
C CYS A 129 5.69 3.59 15.67
N GLY A 130 6.11 3.79 16.92
CA GLY A 130 7.46 3.49 17.39
C GLY A 130 7.63 2.05 17.85
N TYR A 131 8.87 1.54 17.80
CA TYR A 131 9.22 0.20 18.30
C TYR A 131 8.31 -0.86 17.71
N TYR A 132 7.67 -1.71 18.53
CA TYR A 132 6.71 -2.75 18.14
C TYR A 132 5.25 -2.31 18.23
N GLN A 133 5.00 -1.01 18.42
CA GLN A 133 3.64 -0.50 18.63
C GLN A 133 2.95 -0.28 17.28
N TYR A 134 1.68 -0.64 17.25
CA TYR A 134 0.77 -0.34 16.16
C TYR A 134 -0.43 0.41 16.70
N THR A 135 -1.04 1.22 15.84
CA THR A 135 -2.36 1.79 16.05
C THR A 135 -3.31 1.32 14.95
N VAL A 136 -4.61 1.42 15.21
CA VAL A 136 -5.67 1.19 14.24
C VAL A 136 -6.48 2.48 14.10
N VAL A 137 -6.78 2.87 12.87
CA VAL A 137 -7.63 4.04 12.61
C VAL A 137 -9.08 3.60 12.69
N THR A 138 -9.74 3.93 13.81
CA THR A 138 -11.19 3.72 14.00
C THR A 138 -12.00 5.01 13.85
N GLU A 139 -11.34 6.17 13.97
CA GLU A 139 -11.96 7.48 13.93
C GLU A 139 -11.22 8.41 12.98
N THR A 140 -11.96 9.38 12.45
CA THR A 140 -11.45 10.45 11.58
C THR A 140 -12.11 11.77 11.95
N PHE A 141 -11.45 12.86 11.59
CA PHE A 141 -11.99 14.22 11.67
C PHE A 141 -11.51 15.00 10.46
N ASP A 142 -12.31 15.97 10.04
CA ASP A 142 -12.00 16.76 8.85
C ASP A 142 -11.20 18.00 9.22
N MET A 143 -10.18 18.29 8.41
CA MET A 143 -9.41 19.53 8.47
C MET A 143 -9.44 20.21 7.11
N VAL A 144 -10.47 21.03 6.90
CA VAL A 144 -10.59 21.84 5.67
C VAL A 144 -9.72 23.08 5.83
N ILE A 145 -8.84 23.33 4.86
CA ILE A 145 -7.92 24.47 4.89
C ILE A 145 -8.74 25.77 4.78
N PRO A 146 -8.69 26.67 5.78
CA PRO A 146 -9.45 27.91 5.73
C PRO A 146 -8.97 28.85 4.61
N GLY A 147 -9.90 29.55 3.95
CA GLY A 147 -9.59 30.59 2.97
C GLY A 147 -9.12 30.10 1.59
N MET A 148 -9.18 28.79 1.33
CA MET A 148 -8.90 28.23 0.00
C MET A 148 -10.09 28.43 -0.95
N SER A 149 -9.80 28.56 -2.25
CA SER A 149 -10.85 28.60 -3.28
C SER A 149 -11.51 27.23 -3.46
N GLU A 150 -12.73 27.22 -4.01
CA GLU A 150 -13.44 25.98 -4.32
C GLU A 150 -12.64 25.07 -5.25
N ASP A 151 -11.96 25.62 -6.25
CA ASP A 151 -11.13 24.85 -7.19
C ASP A 151 -9.97 24.14 -6.50
N VAL A 152 -9.32 24.82 -5.53
CA VAL A 152 -8.21 24.22 -4.78
C VAL A 152 -8.72 23.13 -3.85
N LEU A 153 -9.85 23.37 -3.16
CA LEU A 153 -10.46 22.35 -2.30
C LEU A 153 -10.90 21.13 -3.10
N TYR A 154 -11.46 21.33 -4.29
CA TYR A 154 -11.82 20.27 -5.22
C TYR A 154 -10.60 19.45 -5.65
N GLY A 155 -9.51 20.11 -6.05
CA GLY A 155 -8.27 19.42 -6.44
C GLY A 155 -7.65 18.57 -5.33
N LEU A 156 -7.90 18.91 -4.06
CA LEU A 156 -7.41 18.18 -2.90
C LEU A 156 -8.32 17.02 -2.47
N GLU A 157 -9.61 17.06 -2.81
CA GLU A 157 -10.62 16.07 -2.39
C GLU A 157 -10.43 14.70 -3.05
N GLY A 158 -9.91 14.67 -4.29
CA GLY A 158 -9.74 13.43 -5.05
C GLY A 158 -11.08 12.74 -5.42
N SER A 159 -12.19 13.48 -5.43
CA SER A 159 -13.53 12.95 -5.71
C SER A 159 -13.68 12.51 -7.16
N ALA A 160 -13.73 11.19 -7.38
CA ALA A 160 -13.91 10.62 -8.72
C ALA A 160 -15.24 11.04 -9.37
N LYS A 161 -16.29 11.30 -8.58
CA LYS A 161 -17.57 11.81 -9.08
C LYS A 161 -17.41 13.22 -9.64
N ARG A 162 -16.80 14.14 -8.86
CA ARG A 162 -16.59 15.52 -9.29
C ARG A 162 -15.65 15.62 -10.50
N ASN A 163 -14.65 14.74 -10.60
CA ASN A 163 -13.80 14.63 -11.80
C ASN A 163 -14.60 14.33 -13.06
N ARG A 164 -15.49 13.33 -13.01
CA ARG A 164 -16.36 13.01 -14.14
C ARG A 164 -17.35 14.14 -14.49
N GLU A 165 -17.89 14.82 -13.47
CA GLU A 165 -18.79 15.96 -13.67
C GLU A 165 -18.06 17.16 -14.31
N ALA A 166 -16.82 17.44 -13.91
CA ALA A 166 -15.99 18.49 -14.51
C ALA A 166 -15.65 18.18 -15.98
N GLU A 167 -15.22 16.95 -16.29
CA GLU A 167 -14.95 16.50 -17.66
C GLU A 167 -16.18 16.61 -18.57
N SER A 168 -17.39 16.37 -18.04
CA SER A 168 -18.65 16.49 -18.79
C SER A 168 -19.12 17.93 -19.04
N ARG A 169 -18.54 18.93 -18.38
CA ARG A 169 -18.87 20.36 -18.57
C ARG A 169 -18.00 21.03 -19.63
N ASP A 170 -16.85 20.43 -19.95
CA ASP A 170 -15.91 20.89 -20.97
C ASP A 170 -16.14 20.21 -22.34
N THR A 171 -17.23 19.45 -22.51
CA THR A 171 -17.68 18.82 -23.76
C THR A 171 -19.04 19.35 -24.20
#